data_AF-A0A8S2XHS1-F1
#
_entry.id   AF-A0A8S2XHS1-F1
#
_cell.length_a   1.000
_cell.length_b   1.000
_cell.length_c   1.000
_cell.angle_alpha   90.00
_cell.angle_beta   90.00
_cell.angle_gamma   90.00
#
_symmetry.space_group_name_H-M   'P 1'
#
loop_
_entity.id
_entity.type
_entity.pdbx_description
1 polymer ?
#
loop_
_entity_poly.entity_id
_entity_poly.type
_entity_poly.pdbx_seq_one_letter_code
_entity_poly.pdbx_strand_id
1 'polypeptide(L)'
;MQPFVEQPQFLLEPKSSFIFENLTVKLECKAIRTRQIFFNCDNKWVPESEHVKSSETNEKGNTVIVTAIQLKADQIEANIYKCFCQAWSATGGTLKSRTATIELACTYMFSYHNDM
;
A
#
# COMPACT_ATOMS: atom_id res chain seq x y z
N MET A 1 26.60 5.33 -24.66
CA MET A 1 25.37 6.08 -24.31
C MET A 1 24.76 5.39 -23.11
N GLN A 2 24.49 6.09 -22.02
CA GLN A 2 23.89 5.50 -20.83
C GLN A 2 22.39 5.27 -21.06
N PRO A 3 21.81 4.13 -20.67
CA PRO A 3 20.37 3.91 -20.82
C PRO A 3 19.59 4.91 -19.95
N PHE A 4 18.56 5.53 -20.52
CA PHE A 4 17.63 6.34 -19.75
C PHE A 4 16.76 5.42 -18.88
N VAL A 5 16.79 5.66 -17.56
CA VAL A 5 15.98 4.92 -16.58
C VAL A 5 14.90 5.86 -16.08
N GLU A 6 13.66 5.64 -16.52
CA GLU A 6 12.50 6.39 -16.05
C GLU A 6 12.12 5.94 -14.63
N GLN A 7 12.02 6.88 -13.69
CA GLN A 7 11.58 6.59 -12.33
C GLN A 7 10.05 6.57 -12.24
N PRO A 8 9.46 5.59 -11.53
CA PRO A 8 8.05 5.63 -11.16
C PRO A 8 7.71 6.90 -10.38
N GLN A 9 6.45 7.33 -10.45
CA GLN A 9 5.96 8.47 -9.67
C GLN A 9 4.67 8.09 -8.97
N PHE A 10 4.66 8.15 -7.63
CA PHE A 10 3.47 7.91 -6.83
C PHE A 10 2.46 9.07 -6.98
N LEU A 11 1.20 8.70 -7.18
CA LEU A 11 0.04 9.59 -7.07
C LEU A 11 -0.70 9.37 -5.75
N LEU A 12 -0.64 8.15 -5.22
CA LEU A 12 -1.15 7.77 -3.91
C LEU A 12 -0.18 6.79 -3.27
N GLU A 13 0.21 7.09 -2.03
CA GLU A 13 1.01 6.21 -1.19
C GLU A 13 0.12 5.62 -0.09
N PRO A 14 0.45 4.42 0.43
CA PRO A 14 -0.33 3.82 1.50
C PRO A 14 -0.28 4.69 2.75
N LYS A 15 -1.40 4.75 3.46
CA LYS A 15 -1.56 5.57 4.67
C LYS A 15 -1.59 4.67 5.90
N SER A 16 -0.98 5.14 6.99
CA SER A 16 -1.15 4.52 8.31
C SER A 16 -2.62 4.50 8.70
N SER A 17 -3.03 3.47 9.45
CA SER A 17 -4.41 3.26 9.86
C SER A 17 -4.47 2.42 11.12
N PHE A 18 -5.66 2.36 11.73
CA PHE A 18 -5.96 1.44 12.81
C PHE A 18 -6.85 0.32 12.29
N ILE A 19 -6.78 -0.85 12.92
CA ILE A 19 -7.65 -1.99 12.65
C ILE A 19 -8.18 -2.55 13.97
N PHE A 20 -9.49 -2.74 14.05
CA PHE A 20 -10.13 -3.40 15.19
C PHE A 20 -10.07 -4.91 15.00
N GLU A 21 -10.11 -5.63 16.12
CA GLU A 21 -10.26 -7.08 16.11
C GLU A 21 -11.47 -7.49 15.24
N ASN A 22 -11.25 -8.48 14.37
CA ASN A 22 -12.22 -8.98 13.37
C ASN A 22 -12.54 -8.05 12.19
N LEU A 23 -11.87 -6.90 12.05
CA LEU A 23 -12.00 -6.06 10.86
C LEU A 23 -10.86 -6.27 9.88
N THR A 24 -10.98 -5.59 8.74
CA THR A 24 -10.00 -5.58 7.66
C THR A 24 -9.65 -4.15 7.28
N VAL A 25 -8.38 -3.87 6.96
CA VAL A 25 -7.92 -2.58 6.43
C VAL A 25 -7.40 -2.72 5.02
N LYS A 26 -7.78 -1.81 4.14
CA LYS A 26 -7.31 -1.77 2.75
C LYS A 26 -6.14 -0.79 2.66
N LEU A 27 -5.01 -1.27 2.15
CA LEU A 27 -3.91 -0.40 1.72
C LEU A 27 -3.97 -0.25 0.21
N GLU A 28 -3.83 0.99 -0.27
CA GLU A 28 -3.86 1.32 -1.68
C GLU A 28 -2.65 2.16 -2.07
N CYS A 29 -2.12 1.88 -3.25
CA CYS A 29 -0.99 2.58 -3.84
C CYS A 29 -1.28 2.82 -5.33
N LYS A 30 -1.03 4.04 -5.79
CA LYS A 30 -1.21 4.45 -7.20
C LYS A 30 0.08 5.08 -7.72
N ALA A 31 0.50 4.69 -8.92
CA ALA A 31 1.65 5.31 -9.56
C ALA A 31 1.48 5.40 -11.09
N ILE A 32 2.17 6.38 -11.67
CA ILE A 32 2.41 6.48 -13.12
C ILE A 32 3.86 6.09 -13.42
N ARG A 33 4.18 5.91 -14.71
CA ARG A 33 5.53 5.48 -15.15
C ARG A 33 5.97 4.17 -14.49
N THR A 34 5.01 3.29 -14.27
CA THR A 34 5.20 2.00 -13.62
C THR A 34 4.48 0.91 -14.40
N ARG A 35 5.02 -0.31 -14.35
CA ARG A 35 4.35 -1.51 -14.83
C ARG A 35 3.85 -2.40 -13.71
N GLN A 36 4.49 -2.34 -12.55
CA GLN A 36 4.20 -3.22 -11.44
C GLN A 36 4.39 -2.49 -10.11
N ILE A 37 3.47 -2.74 -9.20
CA ILE A 37 3.53 -2.30 -7.80
C ILE A 37 3.36 -3.54 -6.94
N PHE A 38 4.19 -3.67 -5.91
CA PHE A 38 4.07 -4.71 -4.89
C PHE A 38 4.19 -4.12 -3.50
N PHE A 39 3.44 -4.68 -2.57
CA PHE A 39 3.55 -4.37 -1.16
C PHE A 39 4.59 -5.26 -0.47
N ASN A 40 5.34 -4.66 0.42
CA ASN A 40 6.17 -5.35 1.40
C ASN A 40 5.65 -4.98 2.79
N CYS A 41 5.28 -5.99 3.57
CA CYS A 41 4.78 -5.85 4.92
C CYS A 41 5.64 -6.68 5.88
N ASP A 42 6.13 -6.06 6.96
CA ASP A 42 7.06 -6.67 7.92
C ASP A 42 8.23 -7.41 7.28
N ASN A 43 8.85 -6.77 6.29
CA ASN A 43 9.99 -7.25 5.51
C ASN A 43 9.68 -8.44 4.59
N LYS A 44 8.41 -8.81 4.42
CA LYS A 44 7.97 -9.86 3.48
C LYS A 44 7.22 -9.25 2.31
N TRP A 45 7.52 -9.70 1.10
CA TRP A 45 6.72 -9.34 -0.08
C TRP A 45 5.37 -10.05 0.00
N VAL A 46 4.30 -9.28 -0.15
CA VAL A 46 2.95 -9.83 -0.22
C VAL A 46 2.82 -10.65 -1.51
N PRO A 47 2.18 -11.84 -1.48
CA PRO A 47 1.97 -12.65 -2.68
C PRO A 47 1.19 -11.91 -3.76
N GLU A 48 1.50 -12.15 -5.04
CA GLU A 48 0.78 -11.52 -6.15
C GLU A 48 -0.73 -11.83 -6.13
N SER A 49 -1.11 -13.03 -5.68
CA SER A 49 -2.52 -13.44 -5.54
C SER A 49 -3.32 -12.59 -4.55
N GLU A 50 -2.65 -11.89 -3.63
CA GLU A 50 -3.29 -11.00 -2.66
C GLU A 50 -3.37 -9.55 -3.14
N HIS A 51 -2.78 -9.23 -4.29
CA HIS A 51 -2.85 -7.91 -4.89
C HIS A 51 -4.04 -7.79 -5.82
N VAL A 52 -4.91 -6.83 -5.54
CA VAL A 52 -5.93 -6.39 -6.51
C VAL A 52 -5.32 -5.27 -7.35
N LYS A 53 -5.09 -5.54 -8.64
CA LYS A 53 -4.44 -4.62 -9.59
C LYS A 53 -5.46 -4.13 -10.63
N SER A 54 -5.43 -2.83 -10.92
CA SER A 54 -6.18 -2.24 -12.03
C SER A 54 -5.38 -1.10 -12.68
N SER A 55 -5.81 -0.66 -13.86
CA SER A 55 -5.24 0.49 -14.53
C SER A 55 -6.31 1.46 -15.01
N GLU A 56 -5.99 2.75 -14.94
CA GLU A 56 -6.86 3.84 -15.41
C GLU A 56 -6.02 4.88 -16.16
N THR A 57 -6.62 5.63 -17.07
CA THR A 57 -5.95 6.77 -17.72
C THR A 57 -6.39 8.04 -17.03
N ASN A 58 -5.43 8.85 -16.54
CA ASN A 58 -5.76 10.12 -15.91
C ASN A 58 -6.01 11.24 -16.93
N GLU A 59 -6.46 12.40 -16.47
CA GLU A 59 -6.75 13.58 -17.30
C GLU A 59 -5.54 14.07 -18.11
N LYS A 60 -4.32 13.74 -17.67
CA LYS A 60 -3.06 14.07 -18.36
C LYS A 60 -2.63 13.01 -19.37
N GLY A 61 -3.47 12.01 -19.64
CA GLY A 61 -3.19 10.91 -20.57
C GLY A 61 -2.20 9.86 -20.06
N ASN A 62 -1.83 9.88 -18.78
CA ASN A 62 -0.92 8.89 -18.22
C ASN A 62 -1.69 7.65 -17.80
N THR A 63 -1.13 6.47 -18.07
CA THR A 63 -1.57 5.22 -17.44
C THR A 63 -1.18 5.23 -15.97
N VAL A 64 -2.19 5.16 -15.11
CA VAL A 64 -2.08 5.00 -13.66
C VAL A 64 -2.27 3.52 -13.35
N ILE A 65 -1.32 2.92 -12.65
CA ILE A 65 -1.47 1.60 -12.08
C ILE A 65 -1.95 1.76 -10.64
N VAL A 66 -3.05 1.12 -10.32
CA VAL A 66 -3.63 1.07 -8.98
C VAL A 66 -3.40 -0.34 -8.43
N THR A 67 -2.91 -0.43 -7.21
CA THR A 67 -2.69 -1.72 -6.55
C THR A 67 -3.09 -1.61 -5.10
N ALA A 68 -3.91 -2.56 -4.65
CA ALA A 68 -4.37 -2.64 -3.29
C ALA A 68 -4.20 -4.03 -2.69
N ILE A 69 -4.05 -4.08 -1.37
CA ILE A 69 -4.06 -5.30 -0.56
C ILE A 69 -5.06 -5.13 0.58
N GLN A 70 -5.62 -6.24 1.05
CA GLN A 70 -6.51 -6.27 2.20
C GLN A 70 -5.80 -7.00 3.34
N LEU A 71 -5.58 -6.31 4.44
CA LEU A 71 -5.01 -6.88 5.66
C LEU A 71 -6.13 -7.17 6.65
N LYS A 72 -6.04 -8.30 7.34
CA LYS A 72 -6.94 -8.71 8.42
C LYS A 72 -6.22 -8.58 9.77
N ALA A 73 -6.97 -8.35 10.83
CA ALA A 73 -6.41 -8.20 12.18
C ALA A 73 -5.65 -9.46 12.65
N ASP A 74 -6.09 -10.66 12.25
CA ASP A 74 -5.44 -11.93 12.59
C ASP A 74 -4.07 -12.13 11.91
N GLN A 75 -3.78 -11.40 10.83
CA GLN A 75 -2.48 -11.40 10.16
C GLN A 75 -1.44 -10.51 10.88
N ILE A 76 -1.89 -9.74 11.88
CA ILE A 76 -1.06 -8.78 12.60
C ILE A 76 -0.70 -9.39 13.95
N GLU A 77 0.44 -10.08 13.99
CA GLU A 77 0.98 -10.69 15.22
C GLU A 77 1.62 -9.66 16.16
N ALA A 78 2.05 -8.52 15.62
CA ALA A 78 2.74 -7.45 16.35
C ALA A 78 1.82 -6.23 16.56
N ASN A 79 1.98 -5.53 17.70
CA ASN A 79 1.22 -4.30 17.99
C ASN A 79 1.35 -3.22 16.90
N ILE A 80 2.41 -3.28 16.09
CA ILE A 80 2.73 -2.32 15.03
C ILE A 80 3.14 -3.11 13.77
N TYR A 81 2.28 -3.12 12.75
CA TYR A 81 2.51 -3.77 11.46
C TYR A 81 2.92 -2.72 10.41
N LYS A 82 4.01 -2.93 9.68
CA LYS A 82 4.56 -1.90 8.77
C LYS A 82 4.53 -2.36 7.34
N CYS A 83 3.91 -1.57 6.47
CA CYS A 83 3.85 -1.84 5.04
C CYS A 83 4.39 -0.66 4.22
N PHE A 84 5.00 -0.95 3.07
CA PHE A 84 5.26 0.03 2.02
C PHE A 84 4.95 -0.59 0.66
N CYS A 85 4.66 0.22 -0.36
CA CYS A 85 4.64 -0.24 -1.74
C CYS A 85 5.95 0.14 -2.44
N GLN A 86 6.41 -0.73 -3.33
CA GLN A 86 7.49 -0.44 -4.26
C GLN A 86 6.94 -0.53 -5.69
N ALA A 87 7.34 0.41 -6.53
CA ALA A 87 6.95 0.49 -7.93
C ALA A 87 8.16 0.25 -8.84
N TRP A 88 7.94 -0.41 -9.97
CA TRP A 88 8.97 -0.67 -11.00
C TRP A 88 8.52 -0.13 -12.35
N SER A 89 9.40 0.57 -13.06
CA SER A 89 9.18 1.02 -14.43
C SER A 89 9.67 -0.03 -15.44
N ALA A 90 9.24 0.12 -16.70
CA ALA A 90 9.65 -0.78 -17.78
C ALA A 90 11.17 -0.72 -18.06
N THR A 91 11.80 0.40 -17.75
CA THR A 91 13.24 0.66 -17.97
C THR A 91 14.09 0.34 -16.74
N GLY A 92 13.54 -0.36 -15.74
CA GLY A 92 14.28 -0.78 -14.55
C GLY A 92 14.39 0.28 -13.44
N GLY A 93 13.64 1.39 -13.53
CA GLY A 93 13.56 2.37 -12.45
C GLY A 93 12.71 1.85 -11.30
N THR A 94 13.13 2.11 -10.07
CA THR A 94 12.46 1.61 -8.86
C THR A 94 12.28 2.72 -7.85
N LEU A 95 11.10 2.78 -7.24
CA LEU A 95 10.81 3.75 -6.20
C LEU A 95 10.01 3.11 -5.07
N LYS A 96 10.43 3.38 -3.83
CA LYS A 96 9.77 2.94 -2.60
C LYS A 96 8.91 4.08 -2.03
N SER A 97 7.69 3.77 -1.62
CA SER A 97 6.79 4.73 -0.97
C SER A 97 7.19 5.01 0.48
N ARG A 98 6.51 5.97 1.10
CA ARG A 98 6.39 6.08 2.56
C ARG A 98 5.86 4.78 3.17
N THR A 99 6.29 4.53 4.40
CA THR A 99 5.82 3.41 5.22
C THR A 99 4.48 3.77 5.86
N ALA A 100 3.49 2.92 5.66
CA ALA A 100 2.25 2.89 6.43
C ALA A 100 2.41 2.01 7.66
N THR A 101 1.95 2.50 8.80
CA THR A 101 1.90 1.76 10.06
C THR A 101 0.44 1.40 10.37
N ILE A 102 0.20 0.12 10.63
CA ILE A 102 -1.11 -0.41 11.01
C ILE A 102 -1.04 -0.84 12.46
N GLU A 103 -1.88 -0.21 13.28
CA GLU A 103 -1.94 -0.45 14.72
C GLU A 103 -3.24 -1.16 15.08
N LEU A 104 -3.14 -2.18 15.94
CA LEU A 104 -4.31 -2.84 16.51
C LEU A 104 -4.95 -1.91 17.53
N ALA A 105 -6.20 -1.51 17.27
CA ALA A 105 -6.98 -0.73 18.22
C ALA A 105 -7.74 -1.66 19.16
N CYS A 106 -7.53 -1.49 20.47
CA CYS A 106 -8.33 -2.19 21.47
C CYS A 106 -9.77 -1.64 21.48
N THR A 107 -10.74 -2.54 21.45
CA THR A 107 -12.18 -2.24 21.40
C THR A 107 -12.66 -1.33 22.55
N TYR A 108 -11.99 -1.39 23.70
CA TYR A 108 -12.31 -0.56 24.87
C TYR A 108 -12.11 0.96 24.65
N MET A 109 -11.31 1.41 23.68
CA MET A 109 -11.15 2.86 23.44
C MET A 109 -12.32 3.47 22.64
N PHE A 110 -13.10 2.66 21.92
CA PHE A 110 -14.25 3.16 21.14
C PHE A 110 -15.53 3.33 21.96
N SER A 111 -15.70 2.55 23.04
CA SER A 111 -16.80 2.77 23.98
C SER A 111 -16.64 4.10 24.70
N TYR A 112 -15.43 4.43 25.18
CA TYR A 112 -15.18 5.70 25.87
C TYR A 112 -15.37 6.96 25.01
N HIS A 113 -15.24 6.86 23.68
CA HIS A 113 -15.44 8.01 22.79
C HIS A 113 -16.90 8.22 22.36
N ASN A 114 -17.75 7.19 22.47
CA ASN A 114 -19.20 7.31 22.22
C ASN A 114 -20.00 7.64 23.49
N ASP A 115 -19.35 7.63 24.66
CA ASP A 115 -19.95 7.97 25.95
C ASP A 115 -19.63 9.42 26.42
N MET A 116 -19.11 10.29 25.53
CA MET A 116 -18.89 11.74 25.79
C MET A 116 -19.68 12.64 24.85
#